data_AF-A0A317MF23-F1
#
_entry.id   AF-A0A317MF23-F1
#
_cell.length_a   1.000
_cell.length_b   1.000
_cell.length_c   1.000
_cell.angle_alpha   90.00
_cell.angle_beta   90.00
_cell.angle_gamma   90.00
#
_symmetry.space_group_name_H-M   'P 1'
#
loop_
_entity.id
_entity.type
_entity.pdbx_description
1 polymer ?
#
loop_
_entity_poly.entity_id
_entity_poly.type
_entity_poly.pdbx_seq_one_letter_code
_entity_poly.pdbx_strand_id
1 'polypeptide(L)' 'MDERDEERRRVAEHIEWQKQGAWVVLWGPYTRRFWAFACWPVIPAGGVVVHADGPDLLYAEMRYVEREHDFLRWRYGRG' A
#
# COMPACT_ATOMS: atom_id res chain seq x y z
N MET A 1 2.82 -22.23 9.56
CA MET A 1 3.18 -20.97 8.87
C MET A 1 4.69 -20.83 8.98
N ASP A 2 5.39 -20.49 7.89
CA ASP A 2 6.84 -20.24 7.94
C ASP A 2 7.07 -18.96 8.78
N GLU A 3 8.01 -18.98 9.71
CA GLU A 3 8.35 -17.83 10.57
C GLU A 3 8.68 -16.58 9.74
N ARG A 4 9.23 -16.78 8.54
CA ARG A 4 9.47 -15.70 7.57
C ARG A 4 8.19 -15.10 7.00
N ASP A 5 7.12 -15.88 6.82
CA ASP A 5 5.84 -15.33 6.36
C ASP A 5 5.16 -14.50 7.44
N GLU A 6 5.33 -14.87 8.71
CA GLU A 6 4.82 -14.10 9.85
C GLU A 6 5.56 -12.77 9.99
N GLU A 7 6.88 -12.77 9.84
CA GLU A 7 7.69 -11.54 9.82
C GLU A 7 7.22 -10.61 8.68
N ARG A 8 7.04 -11.15 7.48
CA ARG A 8 6.57 -10.35 6.32
C ARG A 8 5.16 -9.81 6.52
N ARG A 9 4.27 -10.57 7.17
CA ARG A 9 2.93 -10.09 7.53
C ARG A 9 3.00 -8.91 8.51
N ARG A 10 3.84 -8.98 9.54
CA ARG A 10 4.03 -7.87 10.48
C ARG A 10 4.57 -6.61 9.80
N VAL A 11 5.46 -6.78 8.81
CA VAL A 11 5.91 -5.66 7.98
C VAL A 11 4.76 -5.05 7.19
N ALA A 12 3.90 -5.87 6.57
CA ALA A 12 2.72 -5.37 5.85
C ALA A 12 1.77 -4.57 6.76
N GLU A 13 1.46 -5.09 7.95
CA GLU A 13 0.64 -4.43 8.97
C GLU A 13 1.26 -3.09 9.41
N HIS A 14 2.59 -3.06 9.57
CA HIS A 14 3.29 -1.82 9.94
C HIS A 14 3.19 -0.75 8.84
N ILE A 15 3.31 -1.14 7.57
CA ILE A 15 3.16 -0.22 6.44
C ILE A 15 1.73 0.35 6.40
N GLU A 16 0.72 -0.50 6.55
CA GLU A 16 -0.69 -0.09 6.59
C GLU A 16 -0.94 0.91 7.73
N TRP A 17 -0.45 0.62 8.93
CA TRP A 17 -0.56 1.51 10.08
C TRP A 17 0.08 2.89 9.79
N GLN A 18 1.28 2.91 9.21
CA GLN A 18 1.95 4.17 8.85
C GLN A 18 1.17 4.99 7.83
N LYS A 19 0.46 4.33 6.92
CA LYS A 19 -0.36 4.99 5.89
C LYS A 19 -1.72 5.45 6.39
N GLN A 20 -2.05 5.23 7.67
CA GLN A 20 -3.26 5.76 8.32
C GLN A 20 -4.56 5.36 7.60
N GLY A 21 -4.65 4.11 7.13
CA GLY A 21 -5.86 3.59 6.47
C GLY A 21 -6.11 4.10 5.04
N ALA A 22 -5.18 4.87 4.49
CA ALA A 22 -5.16 5.22 3.07
C ALA A 22 -4.98 4.00 2.14
N TRP A 23 -4.24 3.02 2.63
CA TRP A 23 -3.85 1.83 1.91
C TRP A 23 -4.11 0.62 2.79
N VAL A 24 -4.63 -0.46 2.20
CA VAL A 24 -4.65 -1.80 2.81
C VAL A 24 -3.46 -2.57 2.27
N VAL A 25 -2.65 -3.17 3.15
CA VAL A 25 -1.39 -3.82 2.76
C VAL A 25 -1.36 -5.27 3.21
N LEU A 26 -1.05 -6.19 2.28
CA LEU A 26 -1.07 -7.63 2.51
C LEU A 26 0.23 -8.30 2.05
N TRP A 27 0.69 -9.29 2.81
CA TRP A 27 1.71 -10.24 2.34
C TRP A 27 1.05 -11.44 1.67
N GLY A 28 1.41 -11.71 0.42
CA GLY A 28 1.01 -12.91 -0.30
C GLY A 28 2.06 -14.02 -0.14
N PRO A 29 1.89 -15.01 0.74
CA PRO A 29 2.90 -16.04 0.97
C PRO A 29 3.14 -16.93 -0.26
N TYR A 30 2.10 -17.14 -1.08
CA TYR A 30 2.21 -17.90 -2.33
C TYR A 30 3.03 -17.15 -3.39
N THR A 31 2.79 -15.85 -3.55
CA THR A 31 3.47 -15.02 -4.55
C THR A 31 4.79 -14.44 -4.04
N ARG A 32 5.07 -14.55 -2.74
CA ARG A 32 6.18 -13.90 -2.02
C ARG A 32 6.27 -12.40 -2.31
N ARG A 33 5.12 -11.73 -2.37
CA ARG A 33 4.99 -10.30 -2.69
C ARG A 33 4.12 -9.58 -1.68
N PHE A 34 4.46 -8.31 -1.45
CA PHE A 34 3.57 -7.35 -0.82
C PHE A 34 2.59 -6.81 -1.83
N TRP A 35 1.36 -6.59 -1.40
CA TRP A 35 0.26 -6.01 -2.16
C TRP A 35 -0.29 -4.82 -1.39
N ALA A 36 -0.54 -3.70 -2.06
CA ALA A 36 -1.16 -2.53 -1.47
C ALA A 36 -2.33 -2.06 -2.33
N PHE A 37 -3.47 -1.85 -1.68
CA PHE A 37 -4.74 -1.44 -2.29
C PHE A 37 -5.09 -0.05 -1.80
N ALA A 38 -5.30 0.90 -2.70
CA ALA A 38 -5.67 2.26 -2.34
C ALA A 38 -7.15 2.31 -1.89
N CYS A 39 -7.40 2.89 -0.72
CA CYS A 39 -8.73 3.02 -0.11
C CYS A 39 -9.30 4.45 -0.15
N TRP A 40 -8.61 5.36 -0.84
CA TRP A 40 -9.07 6.71 -1.11
C TRP A 40 -9.69 6.79 -2.53
N PRO A 41 -10.42 7.86 -2.89
CA PRO A 41 -10.97 8.03 -4.23
C PRO A 41 -9.84 8.27 -5.24
N VAL A 42 -9.23 7.17 -5.71
CA VAL A 42 -8.29 7.18 -6.81
C VAL A 42 -9.06 7.46 -8.09
N ILE A 43 -8.60 8.41 -8.89
CA ILE A 43 -9.10 8.66 -10.25
C ILE A 43 -8.09 8.05 -11.23
N PRO A 44 -8.43 7.00 -12.01
CA PRO A 44 -9.77 6.58 -12.38
C PRO A 44 -10.42 5.57 -11.40
N ALA A 45 -11.76 5.52 -11.44
CA ALA A 45 -12.64 4.82 -10.48
C ALA A 45 -12.46 3.29 -10.36
N GLY A 46 -11.46 2.69 -11.03
CA GLY A 46 -11.16 1.25 -10.96
C GLY A 46 -10.45 0.82 -9.69
N GLY A 47 -9.99 1.76 -8.86
CA GLY A 47 -9.09 1.48 -7.74
C GLY A 47 -7.67 1.20 -8.23
N VAL A 48 -6.67 1.56 -7.41
CA VAL A 48 -5.26 1.28 -7.73
C VAL A 48 -4.72 0.22 -6.79
N VAL A 49 -4.08 -0.78 -7.39
CA VAL A 49 -3.39 -1.86 -6.71
C VAL A 49 -1.94 -1.85 -7.15
N VAL A 50 -1.02 -1.86 -6.20
CA VAL A 50 0.41 -2.01 -6.45
C VAL A 50 0.94 -3.23 -5.73
N HIS A 51 2.00 -3.82 -6.24
CA HIS A 51 2.67 -4.96 -5.63
C HIS A 51 4.17 -4.85 -5.78
N ALA A 52 4.93 -5.44 -4.84
CA ALA A 52 6.39 -5.47 -4.91
C ALA A 52 6.96 -6.64 -4.12
N ASP A 53 8.17 -7.08 -4.48
CA ASP A 53 8.88 -8.17 -3.81
C ASP A 53 9.43 -7.77 -2.43
N GLY A 54 9.51 -6.45 -2.14
CA GLY A 54 10.05 -5.92 -0.89
C GLY A 54 9.35 -4.64 -0.42
N PRO A 55 9.47 -4.31 0.88
CA PRO A 55 8.79 -3.18 1.49
C PRO A 55 9.24 -1.84 0.90
N ASP A 56 10.54 -1.64 0.67
CA ASP A 56 11.07 -0.38 0.13
C ASP A 56 10.55 -0.07 -1.28
N LEU A 57 10.48 -1.11 -2.12
CA LEU A 57 9.90 -1.02 -3.46
C LEU A 57 8.40 -0.74 -3.38
N LEU A 58 7.68 -1.40 -2.48
CA LEU A 58 6.25 -1.14 -2.26
C LEU A 58 6.03 0.33 -1.87
N TYR A 59 6.85 0.89 -0.97
CA TYR A 59 6.77 2.30 -0.59
C TYR A 59 7.00 3.24 -1.77
N ALA A 60 7.96 2.93 -2.63
CA ALA A 60 8.25 3.73 -3.81
C ALA A 60 7.04 3.76 -4.76
N GLU A 61 6.45 2.61 -5.05
CA GLU A 61 5.25 2.48 -5.88
C GLU A 61 4.05 3.22 -5.28
N MET A 62 3.80 3.05 -3.97
CA MET A 62 2.73 3.76 -3.27
C MET A 62 2.91 5.28 -3.35
N ARG A 63 4.14 5.79 -3.17
CA ARG A 63 4.45 7.22 -3.31
C ARG A 63 4.33 7.73 -4.73
N TYR A 64 4.59 6.88 -5.71
CA TYR A 64 4.40 7.22 -7.12
C TYR A 64 2.90 7.40 -7.41
N VAL A 65 2.07 6.43 -7.04
CA VAL A 65 0.61 6.51 -7.15
C VAL A 65 0.04 7.70 -6.37
N GLU A 66 0.52 7.94 -5.15
CA GLU A 66 0.14 9.11 -4.36
C GLU A 66 0.31 10.42 -5.13
N ARG A 67 1.43 10.57 -5.84
CA ARG A 67 1.69 11.78 -6.63
C ARG A 67 0.88 11.83 -7.91
N GLU A 68 0.71 10.71 -8.60
CA GLU A 68 -0.04 10.64 -9.85
C GLU A 68 -1.52 11.00 -9.67
N HIS A 69 -2.09 10.67 -8.51
CA HIS A 69 -3.53 10.82 -8.23
C HIS A 69 -3.89 11.95 -7.26
N ASP A 70 -3.02 12.96 -7.12
CA ASP A 70 -3.26 14.12 -6.25
C ASP A 70 -3.64 13.73 -4.80
N PHE A 71 -3.03 12.67 -4.25
CA PHE A 71 -3.37 12.15 -2.93
C PHE A 71 -3.41 13.24 -1.84
N LEU A 72 -2.43 14.14 -1.85
CA LEU A 72 -2.35 15.23 -0.87
C LEU A 72 -3.56 16.18 -0.95
N ARG A 73 -4.07 16.43 -2.16
CA ARG A 73 -5.29 17.24 -2.36
C ARG A 73 -6.50 16.53 -1.77
N TRP A 74 -6.62 15.22 -1.93
CA TRP A 74 -7.70 14.47 -1.26
C TRP A 74 -7.54 14.49 0.26
N ARG A 75 -6.33 14.22 0.75
CA ARG A 75 -6.06 14.02 2.19
C ARG A 75 -6.19 15.29 3.02
N TYR A 76 -5.81 16.43 2.44
CA TYR A 76 -5.72 17.72 3.12
C TYR A 76 -6.58 18.82 2.50
N GLY A 77 -7.15 18.63 1.31
CA GLY A 77 -7.93 19.65 0.59
C GLY A 77 -9.35 19.89 1.11
N ARG A 78 -9.64 19.57 2.37
CA ARG A 78 -10.79 20.14 3.08
C ARG A 78 -10.37 21.50 3.66
N GLY A 79 -10.40 22.51 2.80
CA GLY A 79 -10.47 23.93 3.14
C GLY A 79 -11.71 24.52 2.47
#